data_AF-A0A6N7ZP78-F1
#
_entry.id   AF-A0A6N7ZP78-F1
#
_cell.length_a   1.000
_cell.length_b   1.000
_cell.length_c   1.000
_cell.angle_alpha   90.00
_cell.angle_beta   90.00
_cell.angle_gamma   90.00
#
_symmetry.space_group_name_H-M   'P 1'
#
loop_
_entity.id
_entity.type
_entity.pdbx_description
1 polymer ?
#
loop_
_entity_poly.entity_id
_entity_poly.type
_entity_poly.pdbx_seq_one_letter_code
_entity_poly.pdbx_strand_id
1 'polypeptide(L)'
;VKSEVDSAALVLHRARDFLVGQVTQVGNAIRAHMAEFGIITAKGSKRVANLAEELDALPEAARLPLRALFDQLAETQARIDRLTGEIEKVHRQNEVSLRLASIPGVGVLTATAIAATTPDVSNFSSARDYAAWL
;
A
#
# COMPACT_ATOMS: atom_id res chain seq x y z
N VAL A 1 -19.80 -7.90 18.92
CA VAL A 1 -20.01 -7.58 17.48
C VAL A 1 -19.01 -6.50 17.11
N LYS A 2 -18.28 -6.66 16.00
CA LYS A 2 -17.27 -5.67 15.56
C LYS A 2 -17.97 -4.37 15.18
N SER A 3 -17.41 -3.21 15.57
CA SER A 3 -18.03 -1.93 15.22
C SER A 3 -17.99 -1.67 13.71
N GLU A 4 -18.91 -0.85 13.22
CA GLU A 4 -18.90 -0.40 11.83
C GLU A 4 -17.64 0.40 11.51
N VAL A 5 -17.13 1.17 12.48
CA VAL A 5 -15.89 1.97 12.36
C VAL A 5 -14.68 1.06 12.17
N ASP A 6 -14.54 0.00 12.96
CA ASP A 6 -13.44 -0.96 12.81
C ASP A 6 -13.53 -1.71 11.49
N SER A 7 -14.75 -2.06 11.07
CA SER A 7 -14.98 -2.71 9.78
C SER A 7 -14.59 -1.80 8.61
N ALA A 8 -14.92 -0.51 8.68
CA ALA A 8 -14.52 0.48 7.67
C ALA A 8 -12.99 0.68 7.64
N ALA A 9 -12.34 0.74 8.80
CA ALA A 9 -10.88 0.82 8.89
C ALA A 9 -10.20 -0.39 8.23
N LEU A 10 -10.72 -1.61 8.44
CA LEU A 10 -10.21 -2.81 7.77
C LEU A 10 -10.39 -2.77 6.24
N VAL A 11 -11.49 -2.20 5.76
CA VAL A 11 -11.70 -2.00 4.31
C VAL A 11 -10.66 -1.04 3.75
N LEU A 12 -10.34 0.06 4.46
CA LEU A 12 -9.27 0.99 4.06
C LEU A 12 -7.92 0.28 3.91
N HIS A 13 -7.53 -0.51 4.91
CA HIS A 13 -6.28 -1.27 4.90
C HIS A 13 -6.23 -2.25 3.71
N ARG A 14 -7.26 -3.07 3.53
CA ARG A 14 -7.32 -4.05 2.44
C ARG A 14 -7.33 -3.40 1.07
N ALA A 15 -8.05 -2.30 0.89
CA ALA A 15 -8.06 -1.55 -0.36
C ALA A 15 -6.67 -0.99 -0.67
N ARG A 16 -5.99 -0.41 0.33
CA ARG A 16 -4.62 0.08 0.19
C ARG A 16 -3.66 -1.06 -0.20
N ASP A 17 -3.71 -2.18 0.49
CA ASP A 17 -2.81 -3.31 0.24
C ASP A 17 -3.02 -3.92 -1.15
N PHE A 18 -4.28 -3.99 -1.61
CA PHE A 18 -4.60 -4.36 -2.99
C PHE A 18 -3.94 -3.43 -4.01
N LEU A 19 -4.05 -2.10 -3.82
CA LEU A 19 -3.43 -1.13 -4.72
C LEU A 19 -1.88 -1.19 -4.69
N VAL A 20 -1.27 -1.45 -3.53
CA VAL A 20 0.19 -1.67 -3.42
C VAL A 20 0.62 -2.88 -4.25
N GLY A 21 -0.18 -3.95 -4.24
CA GLY A 21 -0.01 -5.10 -5.14
C GLY A 21 -0.08 -4.70 -6.62
N GLN A 22 -1.05 -3.87 -6.99
CA GLN A 22 -1.18 -3.36 -8.37
C GLN A 22 0.01 -2.51 -8.82
N VAL A 23 0.55 -1.63 -7.96
CA VAL A 23 1.78 -0.87 -8.26
C VAL A 23 2.93 -1.81 -8.60
N THR A 24 3.07 -2.90 -7.85
CA THR A 24 4.10 -3.92 -8.11
C THR A 24 3.86 -4.64 -9.43
N GLN A 25 2.62 -5.01 -9.72
CA GLN A 25 2.24 -5.68 -10.97
C GLN A 25 2.52 -4.80 -12.19
N VAL A 26 2.02 -3.56 -12.18
CA VAL A 26 2.20 -2.58 -13.27
C VAL A 26 3.67 -2.25 -13.46
N GLY A 27 4.40 -2.03 -12.35
CA GLY A 27 5.82 -1.72 -12.43
C GLY A 27 6.66 -2.86 -13.01
N ASN A 28 6.27 -4.11 -12.75
CA ASN A 28 6.90 -5.27 -13.38
C ASN A 28 6.58 -5.36 -14.88
N ALA A 29 5.36 -5.05 -15.30
CA ALA A 29 4.98 -5.01 -16.71
C ALA A 29 5.77 -3.94 -17.48
N ILE A 30 5.85 -2.71 -16.95
CA ILE A 30 6.66 -1.63 -17.52
C ILE A 30 8.11 -2.10 -17.68
N ARG A 31 8.72 -2.64 -16.62
CA ARG A 31 10.11 -3.08 -16.66
C ARG A 31 10.34 -4.19 -17.69
N ALA A 32 9.41 -5.12 -17.84
CA ALA A 32 9.50 -6.18 -18.85
C ALA A 32 9.46 -5.60 -20.26
N HIS A 33 8.47 -4.75 -20.56
CA HIS A 33 8.33 -4.12 -21.88
C HIS A 33 9.51 -3.20 -22.23
N MET A 34 10.02 -2.43 -21.27
CA MET A 34 11.19 -1.56 -21.50
C MET A 34 12.45 -2.39 -21.79
N ALA A 35 12.59 -3.57 -21.18
CA ALA A 35 13.71 -4.47 -21.42
C ALA A 35 13.73 -5.07 -22.84
N GLU A 36 12.57 -5.27 -23.48
CA GLU A 36 12.48 -5.69 -24.90
C GLU A 36 13.15 -4.69 -25.84
N PHE A 37 13.28 -3.42 -25.42
CA PHE A 37 13.96 -2.36 -26.17
C PHE A 37 15.37 -2.04 -25.64
N GLY A 38 15.93 -2.89 -24.78
CA GLY A 38 17.27 -2.72 -24.22
C GLY A 38 17.38 -1.73 -23.06
N ILE A 39 16.25 -1.19 -22.57
CA ILE A 39 16.23 -0.22 -21.47
C ILE A 39 16.03 -0.96 -20.14
N ILE A 40 17.12 -1.11 -19.39
CA ILE A 40 17.15 -1.93 -18.17
C ILE A 40 17.20 -1.03 -16.93
N THR A 41 16.29 -1.27 -15.98
CA THR A 41 16.31 -0.62 -14.66
C THR A 41 16.31 -1.65 -13.53
N ALA A 42 16.88 -1.26 -12.39
CA ALA A 42 16.79 -2.04 -11.15
C ALA A 42 15.38 -1.97 -10.54
N LYS A 43 15.02 -2.96 -9.73
CA LYS A 43 13.72 -3.00 -9.05
C LYS A 43 13.46 -1.74 -8.20
N GLY A 44 12.19 -1.34 -8.11
CA GLY A 44 11.68 -0.26 -7.24
C GLY A 44 10.74 0.70 -7.98
N SER A 45 9.60 1.04 -7.37
CA SER A 45 8.55 1.87 -8.01
C SER A 45 9.06 3.23 -8.50
N LYS A 46 9.89 3.92 -7.71
CA LYS A 46 10.52 5.18 -8.12
C LYS A 46 11.42 5.03 -9.35
N ARG A 47 12.23 3.96 -9.40
CA ARG A 47 13.14 3.69 -10.52
C ARG A 47 12.39 3.32 -11.79
N VAL A 48 11.27 2.61 -11.62
CA VAL A 48 10.36 2.31 -12.73
C VAL A 48 9.73 3.60 -13.22
N ALA A 49 9.21 4.47 -12.35
CA ALA A 49 8.56 5.72 -12.77
C ALA A 49 9.48 6.62 -13.62
N ASN A 50 10.78 6.68 -13.30
CA ASN A 50 11.76 7.47 -14.07
C ASN A 50 11.94 6.97 -15.52
N LEU A 51 11.58 5.71 -15.82
CA LEU A 51 11.64 5.20 -17.20
C LEU A 51 10.65 5.89 -18.14
N ALA A 52 9.70 6.67 -17.62
CA ALA A 52 8.81 7.47 -18.45
C ALA A 52 9.56 8.51 -19.30
N GLU A 53 10.75 8.94 -18.85
CA GLU A 53 11.63 9.87 -19.58
C GLU A 53 12.18 9.26 -20.88
N GLU A 54 12.24 7.93 -20.95
CA GLU A 54 12.77 7.19 -22.10
C GLU A 54 11.70 6.85 -23.15
N LEU A 55 10.45 7.27 -22.96
CA LEU A 55 9.34 6.93 -23.88
C LEU A 55 9.62 7.38 -25.31
N ASP A 56 10.29 8.52 -25.51
CA ASP A 56 10.61 9.04 -26.84
C ASP A 56 11.73 8.25 -27.54
N ALA A 57 12.53 7.49 -26.79
CA ALA A 57 13.53 6.58 -27.37
C ALA A 57 12.91 5.29 -27.94
N LEU A 58 11.64 5.01 -27.63
CA LEU A 58 10.94 3.81 -28.09
C LEU A 58 10.35 3.97 -29.48
N PRO A 59 10.11 2.86 -30.21
CA PRO A 59 9.30 2.87 -31.42
C PRO A 59 7.92 3.48 -31.16
N GLU A 60 7.41 4.27 -32.11
CA GLU A 60 6.15 5.01 -31.98
C GLU A 60 4.98 4.14 -31.52
N ALA A 61 4.85 2.93 -32.08
CA ALA A 61 3.81 1.97 -31.75
C ALA A 61 3.85 1.48 -30.28
N ALA A 62 5.01 1.52 -29.63
CA ALA A 62 5.18 1.12 -28.23
C ALA A 62 4.90 2.26 -27.23
N ARG A 63 4.92 3.52 -27.67
CA ARG A 63 4.81 4.68 -26.77
C ARG A 63 3.45 4.79 -26.12
N LEU A 64 2.38 4.64 -26.89
CA LEU A 64 1.00 4.73 -26.38
C LEU A 64 0.70 3.67 -25.31
N PRO A 65 0.92 2.35 -25.53
CA PRO A 65 0.63 1.36 -24.50
C PRO A 65 1.51 1.50 -23.26
N LEU A 66 2.80 1.84 -23.41
CA LEU A 66 3.66 2.07 -22.25
C LEU A 66 3.27 3.32 -21.46
N ARG A 67 2.87 4.40 -22.14
CA ARG A 67 2.35 5.60 -21.49
C ARG A 67 1.11 5.29 -20.64
N ALA A 68 0.18 4.48 -21.16
CA ALA A 68 -0.98 4.05 -20.40
C ALA A 68 -0.60 3.29 -19.10
N LEU A 69 0.45 2.47 -19.13
CA LEU A 69 0.95 1.79 -17.93
C LEU A 69 1.61 2.75 -16.94
N PHE A 70 2.38 3.74 -17.42
CA PHE A 70 2.95 4.79 -16.56
C PHE A 70 1.87 5.64 -15.90
N ASP A 71 0.86 6.04 -16.65
CA ASP A 71 -0.27 6.81 -16.13
C ASP A 71 -1.01 6.01 -15.06
N GLN A 72 -1.27 4.71 -15.31
CA GLN A 72 -1.87 3.81 -14.32
C GLN A 72 -1.01 3.67 -13.06
N LEU A 73 0.32 3.57 -13.20
CA LEU A 73 1.25 3.50 -12.06
C LEU A 73 1.15 4.77 -11.20
N ALA A 74 1.20 5.94 -11.84
CA ALA A 74 1.13 7.23 -11.16
C ALA A 74 -0.23 7.44 -10.46
N GLU A 75 -1.33 7.12 -11.15
CA GLU A 75 -2.67 7.24 -10.57
C GLU A 75 -2.86 6.29 -9.38
N THR A 76 -2.41 5.04 -9.51
CA THR A 76 -2.51 4.05 -8.44
C THR A 76 -1.71 4.48 -7.22
N GLN A 77 -0.51 5.04 -7.40
CA GLN A 77 0.29 5.59 -6.32
C GLN A 77 -0.42 6.75 -5.61
N ALA A 78 -1.04 7.67 -6.36
CA ALA A 78 -1.81 8.77 -5.77
C ALA A 78 -3.03 8.26 -4.98
N ARG A 79 -3.69 7.18 -5.43
CA ARG A 79 -4.79 6.54 -4.69
C ARG A 79 -4.30 5.90 -3.39
N ILE A 80 -3.12 5.27 -3.38
CA ILE A 80 -2.49 4.75 -2.15
C ILE A 80 -2.22 5.87 -1.15
N ASP A 81 -1.72 7.01 -1.62
CA ASP A 81 -1.40 8.14 -0.75
C ASP A 81 -2.68 8.72 -0.11
N ARG A 82 -3.77 8.82 -0.89
CA ARG A 82 -5.09 9.21 -0.36
C ARG A 82 -5.59 8.25 0.71
N LEU A 83 -5.57 6.94 0.45
CA LEU A 83 -6.00 5.94 1.44
C LEU A 83 -5.11 5.94 2.69
N THR A 84 -3.82 6.18 2.53
CA THR A 84 -2.88 6.35 3.65
C THR A 84 -3.28 7.55 4.51
N GLY A 85 -3.63 8.68 3.89
CA GLY A 85 -4.16 9.85 4.60
C GLY A 85 -5.47 9.60 5.34
N GLU A 86 -6.37 8.77 4.80
CA GLU A 86 -7.59 8.36 5.52
C GLU A 86 -7.28 7.46 6.73
N ILE A 87 -6.32 6.53 6.60
CA ILE A 87 -5.87 5.70 7.74
C ILE A 87 -5.25 6.57 8.84
N GLU A 88 -4.50 7.61 8.48
CA GLU A 88 -3.97 8.57 9.47
C GLU A 88 -5.06 9.37 10.17
N LYS A 89 -6.17 9.70 9.49
CA LYS A 89 -7.33 10.34 10.14
C LYS A 89 -7.97 9.40 11.16
N VAL A 90 -8.17 8.13 10.79
CA VAL A 90 -8.68 7.09 11.71
C VAL A 90 -7.76 6.95 12.92
N HIS A 91 -6.44 6.89 12.69
CA HIS A 91 -5.44 6.81 13.75
C HIS A 91 -5.57 7.96 14.77
N ARG A 92 -5.67 9.21 14.30
CA ARG A 92 -5.78 10.39 15.18
C ARG A 92 -7.03 10.39 16.07
N GLN A 93 -8.06 9.64 15.70
CA GLN A 93 -9.33 9.56 16.43
C GLN A 93 -9.45 8.29 17.28
N ASN A 94 -8.44 7.41 17.26
CA ASN A 94 -8.49 6.11 17.92
C ASN A 94 -7.41 6.02 19.02
N GLU A 95 -7.83 6.10 20.29
CA GLU A 95 -6.93 6.04 21.44
C GLU A 95 -6.09 4.76 21.50
N VAL A 96 -6.66 3.62 21.10
CA VAL A 96 -5.94 2.33 21.06
C VAL A 96 -4.83 2.39 20.02
N SER A 97 -5.14 2.90 18.82
CA SER A 97 -4.16 3.08 17.75
C SER A 97 -3.05 4.06 18.16
N LEU A 98 -3.38 5.18 18.81
CA LEU A 98 -2.39 6.13 19.35
C LEU A 98 -1.45 5.48 20.37
N ARG A 99 -1.99 4.70 21.31
CA ARG A 99 -1.18 3.96 22.30
C ARG A 99 -0.28 2.93 21.63
N LEU A 100 -0.81 2.16 20.68
CA LEU A 100 -0.03 1.16 19.94
C LEU A 100 1.12 1.81 19.16
N ALA A 101 0.89 2.93 18.50
CA ALA A 101 1.94 3.65 17.74
C ALA A 101 3.03 4.28 18.63
N SER A 102 2.83 4.39 19.94
CA SER A 102 3.86 4.83 20.89
C SER A 102 4.93 3.75 21.15
N ILE A 103 4.64 2.49 20.78
CA ILE A 103 5.57 1.38 20.93
C ILE A 103 6.67 1.49 19.86
N PRO A 104 7.96 1.46 20.23
CA PRO A 104 9.05 1.49 19.26
C PRO A 104 8.90 0.39 18.20
N GLY A 105 8.90 0.78 16.93
CA GLY A 105 8.73 -0.12 15.79
C GLY A 105 7.29 -0.32 15.30
N VAL A 106 6.28 0.20 16.01
CA VAL A 106 4.87 0.15 15.59
C VAL A 106 4.49 1.48 14.93
N GLY A 107 4.35 1.47 13.60
CA GLY A 107 3.88 2.64 12.84
C GLY A 107 2.37 2.76 12.78
N VAL A 108 1.87 3.90 12.31
CA VAL A 108 0.43 4.22 12.16
C VAL A 108 -0.35 3.13 11.42
N LEU A 109 0.18 2.63 10.31
CA LEU A 109 -0.47 1.58 9.52
C LEU A 109 -0.67 0.31 10.35
N THR A 110 0.37 -0.12 11.07
CA THR A 110 0.32 -1.32 11.91
C THR A 110 -0.59 -1.09 13.12
N ALA A 111 -0.48 0.05 13.78
CA ALA A 111 -1.29 0.41 14.94
C ALA A 111 -2.79 0.41 14.63
N THR A 112 -3.20 1.04 13.53
CA THR A 112 -4.61 1.10 13.13
C THR A 112 -5.12 -0.25 12.67
N ALA A 113 -4.31 -1.03 11.96
CA ALA A 113 -4.68 -2.40 11.58
C ALA A 113 -4.93 -3.27 12.82
N ILE A 114 -4.00 -3.27 13.78
CA ILE A 114 -4.15 -4.02 15.04
C ILE A 114 -5.37 -3.53 15.81
N ALA A 115 -5.56 -2.22 15.96
CA ALA A 115 -6.72 -1.67 16.67
C ALA A 115 -8.06 -2.12 16.03
N ALA A 116 -8.13 -2.20 14.71
CA ALA A 116 -9.33 -2.58 13.98
C ALA A 116 -9.55 -4.10 13.87
N THR A 117 -8.49 -4.92 13.98
CA THR A 117 -8.60 -6.40 13.96
C THR A 117 -8.78 -7.01 15.34
N THR A 118 -8.29 -6.34 16.39
CA THR A 118 -8.22 -6.91 17.74
C THR A 118 -9.63 -7.20 18.27
N PRO A 119 -9.96 -8.48 18.56
CA PRO A 119 -11.19 -8.81 19.27
C PRO A 119 -11.08 -8.35 20.72
N ASP A 120 -12.15 -8.49 21.50
CA ASP A 120 -12.09 -8.20 22.94
C ASP A 120 -10.93 -8.96 23.57
N VAL A 121 -9.96 -8.22 24.13
CA VAL A 121 -8.71 -8.76 24.67
C VAL A 121 -8.95 -9.63 25.90
N SER A 122 -10.10 -9.49 26.56
CA SER A 122 -10.51 -10.37 27.65
C SER A 122 -10.77 -11.81 27.20
N ASN A 123 -10.89 -12.07 25.89
CA ASN A 123 -10.99 -13.41 25.35
C ASN A 123 -9.66 -14.19 25.39
N PHE A 124 -8.54 -13.55 25.73
CA PHE A 124 -7.24 -14.20 25.85
C PHE A 124 -6.86 -14.38 27.32
N SER A 125 -6.40 -15.58 27.68
CA SER A 125 -6.00 -15.92 29.04
C SER A 125 -4.73 -15.20 29.50
N SER A 126 -3.89 -14.76 28.56
CA SER A 126 -2.67 -14.02 28.84
C SER A 126 -2.25 -13.12 27.68
N ALA A 127 -1.38 -12.15 27.96
CA ALA A 127 -0.77 -11.31 26.93
C ALA A 127 0.06 -12.11 25.91
N ARG A 128 0.63 -13.26 26.34
CA ARG A 128 1.37 -14.16 25.43
C ARG A 128 0.43 -14.84 24.44
N ASP A 129 -0.77 -15.23 24.88
CA ASP A 129 -1.76 -15.86 24.00
C ASP A 129 -2.28 -14.88 22.95
N TYR A 130 -2.47 -13.61 23.33
CA TYR A 130 -2.79 -12.55 22.38
C TYR A 130 -1.67 -12.31 21.37
N ALA A 131 -0.41 -12.22 21.83
CA ALA A 131 0.74 -12.02 20.95
C ALA A 131 0.98 -13.18 19.97
N ALA A 132 0.59 -14.41 20.33
CA ALA A 132 0.67 -15.56 19.43
C ALA A 132 -0.43 -15.60 18.36
N TRP A 133 -1.53 -14.87 18.58
CA TRP A 133 -2.65 -14.77 17.64
C TRP A 133 -2.45 -13.66 16.59
N LEU A 134 -1.80 -12.56 16.98
CA LEU A 134 -1.47 -11.42 16.13
C LEU A 134 -0.50 -11.77 14.99
#